data_AF-A0A973CNX0-F1
#
_entry.id   AF-A0A973CNX0-F1
#
_cell.length_a   1.000
_cell.length_b   1.000
_cell.length_c   1.000
_cell.angle_alpha   90.00
_cell.angle_beta   90.00
_cell.angle_gamma   90.00
#
_symmetry.space_group_name_H-M   'P 1'
#
loop_
_entity.id
_entity.type
_entity.pdbx_description
1 polymer ?
#
loop_
_entity_poly.entity_id
_entity_poly.type
_entity_poly.pdbx_seq_one_letter_code
_entity_poly.pdbx_strand_id
1 'polypeptide(L)'
;MVDRKLKRIVEADLPELKRLVRALWHCHRDMWMTTYRPFGWEVMEHRYGGLMARLDTLGQRLSAHLTGRLPAIPELEAKLHNCWPDITDPIDVHARMKTPSHKK
;
A
#
# COMPACT_ATOMS: atom_id res chain seq x y z
N MET A 1 -13.78 -2.68 -21.72
CA MET A 1 -12.71 -3.69 -21.48
C MET A 1 -11.86 -3.37 -20.24
N VAL A 2 -11.60 -2.09 -19.95
CA VAL A 2 -10.91 -1.60 -18.72
C VAL A 2 -11.71 -1.91 -17.45
N ASP A 3 -13.02 -1.68 -17.46
CA ASP A 3 -13.88 -1.90 -16.28
C ASP A 3 -13.89 -3.34 -15.78
N ARG A 4 -13.75 -4.33 -16.69
CA ARG A 4 -13.70 -5.74 -16.32
C ARG A 4 -12.43 -6.08 -15.53
N LYS A 5 -11.29 -5.48 -15.90
CA LYS A 5 -10.03 -5.64 -15.16
C LYS A 5 -10.11 -4.97 -13.80
N LEU A 6 -10.68 -3.76 -13.76
CA LEU A 6 -10.82 -2.99 -12.52
C LEU A 6 -11.77 -3.68 -11.53
N LYS A 7 -12.88 -4.25 -12.02
CA LYS A 7 -13.77 -5.11 -11.23
C LYS A 7 -13.02 -6.31 -10.62
N ARG A 8 -12.24 -7.04 -11.42
CA ARG A 8 -11.43 -8.16 -10.90
C ARG A 8 -10.48 -7.72 -9.78
N ILE A 9 -9.81 -6.58 -9.96
CA ILE A 9 -8.90 -6.04 -8.94
C ILE A 9 -9.66 -5.78 -7.63
N VAL A 10 -10.84 -5.18 -7.71
CA VAL A 10 -11.65 -4.83 -6.52
C VAL A 10 -12.28 -6.07 -5.87
N GLU A 11 -12.80 -7.00 -6.66
CA GLU A 11 -13.61 -8.13 -6.19
C GLU A 11 -12.76 -9.33 -5.77
N ALA A 12 -11.56 -9.51 -6.35
CA ALA A 12 -10.70 -10.67 -6.10
C ALA A 12 -9.30 -10.28 -5.60
N ASP A 13 -8.57 -9.47 -6.37
CA ASP A 13 -7.14 -9.26 -6.12
C ASP A 13 -6.89 -8.46 -4.81
N LEU A 14 -7.68 -7.40 -4.54
CA LEU A 14 -7.54 -6.57 -3.34
C LEU A 14 -7.92 -7.30 -2.05
N PRO A 15 -9.06 -8.01 -1.95
CA PRO A 15 -9.38 -8.82 -0.78
C PRO A 15 -8.29 -9.84 -0.46
N GLU A 16 -7.77 -10.53 -1.48
CA GLU A 16 -6.72 -11.51 -1.30
C GLU A 16 -5.40 -10.86 -0.86
N LEU A 17 -5.01 -9.75 -1.49
CA LEU A 17 -3.81 -9.01 -1.10
C LEU A 17 -3.89 -8.53 0.36
N LYS A 18 -5.05 -8.02 0.80
CA LYS A 18 -5.25 -7.62 2.21
C LYS A 18 -5.11 -8.80 3.16
N ARG A 19 -5.65 -9.97 2.80
CA ARG A 19 -5.51 -11.21 3.58
C ARG A 19 -4.04 -11.62 3.68
N LEU A 20 -3.31 -11.60 2.57
CA LEU A 20 -1.90 -11.95 2.52
C LEU A 20 -1.02 -10.97 3.31
N VAL A 21 -1.28 -9.66 3.21
CA VAL A 21 -0.54 -8.64 4.00
C VAL A 21 -0.78 -8.83 5.51
N ARG A 22 -2.00 -9.19 5.93
CA ARG A 22 -2.29 -9.52 7.32
C ARG A 22 -1.58 -10.78 7.78
N ALA A 23 -1.58 -11.83 6.95
CA ALA A 23 -0.86 -13.07 7.25
C ALA A 23 0.66 -12.82 7.37
N LEU A 24 1.22 -12.00 6.48
CA LEU A 24 2.61 -11.59 6.53
C LEU A 24 2.93 -10.81 7.81
N TRP A 25 2.06 -9.88 8.22
CA TRP A 25 2.22 -9.14 9.48
C TRP A 25 2.26 -10.09 10.69
N HIS A 26 1.36 -11.08 10.77
CA HIS A 26 1.38 -12.08 11.84
C HIS A 26 2.67 -12.91 11.83
N CYS A 27 3.03 -13.48 10.68
CA CYS A 27 4.24 -14.29 10.54
C CYS A 27 5.50 -13.51 10.93
N HIS A 28 5.62 -12.26 10.48
CA HIS A 28 6.74 -11.40 10.83
C HIS A 28 6.74 -11.07 12.33
N ARG A 29 5.58 -10.84 12.94
CA ARG A 29 5.49 -10.61 14.39
C ARG A 29 6.00 -11.81 15.16
N ASP A 30 5.56 -13.01 14.81
CA ASP A 30 5.94 -14.24 15.49
C ASP A 30 7.45 -14.49 15.36
N MET A 31 7.99 -14.30 14.15
CA MET A 31 9.43 -14.34 13.90
C MET A 31 10.18 -13.30 14.75
N TRP A 32 9.69 -12.07 14.79
CA TRP A 32 10.32 -10.98 15.54
C TRP A 32 10.38 -11.30 17.03
N MET A 33 9.25 -11.71 17.62
CA MET A 33 9.15 -11.99 19.06
C MET A 33 9.96 -13.22 19.48
N THR A 34 10.24 -14.13 18.54
CA THR A 34 11.12 -15.29 18.77
C THR A 34 12.60 -14.91 18.68
N THR A 35 12.95 -13.89 17.90
CA THR A 35 14.35 -13.58 17.54
C THR A 35 14.91 -12.34 18.27
N TYR A 36 14.06 -11.36 18.54
CA TYR A 36 14.42 -10.05 19.05
C TYR A 36 13.62 -9.67 20.29
N ARG A 37 14.03 -8.59 20.96
CA ARG A 37 13.21 -8.00 22.03
C ARG A 37 11.97 -7.33 21.43
N PRO A 38 10.88 -7.19 22.19
CA PRO A 38 9.64 -6.59 21.67
C PRO A 38 9.78 -5.16 21.15
N PHE A 39 10.74 -4.39 21.68
CA PHE A 39 11.00 -3.00 21.26
C PHE A 39 11.45 -2.92 19.80
N GLY A 40 10.94 -1.92 19.07
CA GLY A 40 11.18 -1.72 17.64
C GLY A 40 10.11 -2.37 16.77
N TRP A 41 9.34 -3.33 17.28
CA TRP A 41 8.22 -3.92 16.54
C TRP A 41 7.15 -2.88 16.21
N GLU A 42 6.92 -1.89 17.09
CA GLU A 42 5.96 -0.80 16.86
C GLU A 42 6.26 -0.01 15.58
N VAL A 43 7.54 0.06 15.17
CA VAL A 43 7.92 0.66 13.88
C VAL A 43 7.38 -0.18 12.73
N MET A 44 7.60 -1.50 12.74
CA MET A 44 7.12 -2.40 11.70
C MET A 44 5.59 -2.46 11.68
N GLU A 45 4.97 -2.50 12.86
CA GLU A 45 3.52 -2.44 13.02
C GLU A 45 2.93 -1.17 12.41
N HIS A 46 3.56 0.00 12.63
CA HIS A 46 3.15 1.24 11.97
C HIS A 46 3.24 1.15 10.43
N ARG A 47 4.26 0.48 9.88
CA ARG A 47 4.41 0.29 8.42
C ARG A 47 3.30 -0.59 7.86
N TYR A 48 3.06 -1.75 8.47
CA TYR A 48 1.99 -2.66 8.06
C TYR A 48 0.61 -2.02 8.20
N GLY A 49 0.33 -1.35 9.33
CA GLY A 49 -0.92 -0.64 9.55
C GLY A 49 -1.18 0.43 8.48
N GLY A 50 -0.15 1.20 8.13
CA GLY A 50 -0.23 2.16 7.03
C GLY A 50 -0.52 1.51 5.67
N LEU A 51 0.14 0.40 5.35
CA LEU A 51 -0.11 -0.35 4.11
C LEU A 51 -1.54 -0.90 4.06
N MET A 52 -2.03 -1.51 5.14
CA MET A 52 -3.39 -2.04 5.20
C MET A 52 -4.44 -0.94 4.99
N ALA A 53 -4.28 0.20 5.67
CA ALA A 53 -5.17 1.36 5.49
C ALA A 53 -5.15 1.89 4.05
N ARG A 54 -3.97 1.90 3.39
CA ARG A 54 -3.84 2.29 1.98
C ARG A 54 -4.56 1.35 1.03
N LEU A 55 -4.53 0.04 1.29
CA LEU A 55 -5.29 -0.94 0.52
C LEU A 55 -6.80 -0.76 0.70
N ASP A 56 -7.26 -0.41 1.90
CA ASP A 56 -8.65 -0.05 2.15
C ASP A 56 -9.08 1.18 1.35
N THR A 57 -8.29 2.26 1.40
CA THR A 57 -8.56 3.47 0.61
C THR A 57 -8.57 3.16 -0.89
N LEU A 58 -7.64 2.34 -1.39
CA LEU A 58 -7.61 1.92 -2.79
C LEU A 58 -8.90 1.21 -3.20
N GLY A 59 -9.38 0.25 -2.39
CA GLY A 59 -10.64 -0.45 -2.65
C GLY A 59 -11.85 0.49 -2.67
N GLN A 60 -11.90 1.46 -1.75
CA GLN A 60 -12.97 2.46 -1.70
C GLN A 60 -12.99 3.35 -2.95
N ARG A 61 -11.84 3.88 -3.37
CA ARG A 61 -11.73 4.71 -4.59
C ARG A 61 -12.06 3.89 -5.84
N LEU A 62 -11.53 2.66 -5.89
CA LEU A 62 -11.85 1.56 -6.80
C LEU A 62 -13.35 1.48 -7.12
N SER A 63 -14.06 1.18 -6.03
CA SER A 63 -15.50 0.91 -6.03
C SER A 63 -16.33 2.17 -6.30
N ALA A 64 -15.91 3.32 -5.77
CA ALA A 64 -16.57 4.60 -6.04
C ALA A 64 -16.54 4.94 -7.53
N HIS A 65 -15.41 4.68 -8.20
CA HIS A 65 -15.28 4.87 -9.64
C HIS A 65 -16.14 3.89 -10.44
N LEU A 66 -16.10 2.59 -10.11
CA LEU A 66 -16.91 1.56 -10.76
C LEU A 66 -18.43 1.77 -10.60
N THR A 67 -18.86 2.43 -9.52
CA THR A 67 -20.27 2.77 -9.26
C THR A 67 -20.69 4.13 -9.82
N GLY A 68 -19.80 4.84 -10.52
CA GLY A 68 -20.06 6.17 -11.09
C GLY A 68 -20.10 7.31 -10.07
N ARG A 69 -19.86 7.04 -8.78
CA ARG A 69 -19.80 8.04 -7.71
C ARG A 69 -18.53 8.89 -7.75
N LEU A 70 -17.48 8.39 -8.39
CA LEU A 70 -16.22 9.10 -8.59
C LEU A 70 -15.87 9.06 -10.09
N PRO A 71 -16.13 10.12 -10.87
CA PRO A 71 -16.01 10.08 -12.33
C PRO A 71 -14.57 9.89 -12.82
N ALA A 72 -13.58 10.28 -12.03
CA ALA A 72 -12.17 10.19 -12.34
C ALA A 72 -11.35 9.87 -11.08
N ILE A 73 -10.20 9.22 -11.24
CA ILE A 73 -9.26 8.93 -10.14
C ILE A 73 -7.97 9.72 -10.39
N PRO A 74 -7.85 10.96 -9.85
CA PRO A 74 -6.69 11.82 -10.12
C PRO A 74 -5.34 11.16 -9.80
N GLU A 75 -5.29 10.29 -8.80
CA GLU A 75 -4.07 9.55 -8.44
C GLU A 75 -3.57 8.61 -9.54
N LEU A 76 -4.45 8.12 -10.42
CA LEU A 76 -4.10 7.26 -11.55
C LEU A 76 -3.82 8.06 -12.83
N GLU A 77 -4.27 9.32 -12.89
CA GLU A 77 -4.04 10.24 -14.01
C GLU A 77 -2.76 11.04 -13.84
N ALA A 78 -2.25 11.14 -12.61
CA ALA A 78 -1.00 11.81 -12.31
C ALA A 78 0.16 11.20 -13.10
N LYS A 79 0.95 12.06 -13.76
CA LYS A 79 2.17 11.63 -14.46
C LYS A 79 3.16 11.04 -13.46
N LEU A 80 3.63 9.83 -13.72
CA LEU A 80 4.70 9.23 -12.95
C LEU A 80 6.00 10.01 -13.22
N HIS A 81 6.60 10.53 -12.15
CA HIS A 81 7.89 11.19 -12.19
C HIS A 81 8.92 10.30 -11.51
N ASN A 82 10.10 10.16 -12.11
CA ASN A 82 11.23 9.64 -11.37
C ASN A 82 11.66 10.71 -10.36
N CYS A 83 11.32 10.51 -9.08
CA CYS A 83 11.67 11.44 -8.01
C CYS A 83 13.18 11.45 -7.69
N TRP A 84 13.96 10.55 -8.29
CA TRP A 84 15.39 10.39 -8.06
C TRP A 84 16.14 10.08 -9.36
N PRO A 85 16.25 11.05 -10.28
CA PRO A 85 16.97 10.85 -11.55
C PRO A 85 18.45 10.53 -11.34
N ASP A 86 19.03 10.99 -10.24
CA ASP A 86 20.47 10.89 -9.95
C ASP A 86 20.84 9.75 -8.99
N ILE A 87 19.85 9.00 -8.48
CA ILE A 87 20.08 7.87 -7.57
C ILE A 87 19.87 6.56 -8.34
N THR A 88 20.96 5.82 -8.53
CA THR A 88 20.94 4.48 -9.15
C THR A 88 20.81 3.35 -8.14
N ASP A 89 21.09 3.61 -6.86
CA ASP A 89 21.01 2.62 -5.78
C ASP A 89 19.59 2.53 -5.17
N PRO A 90 19.17 1.36 -4.69
CA PRO A 90 17.85 1.19 -4.10
C PRO A 90 17.66 2.07 -2.86
N ILE A 91 16.56 2.82 -2.85
CA ILE A 91 16.20 3.74 -1.77
C ILE A 91 15.80 2.96 -0.52
N ASP A 92 16.63 2.96 0.51
CA ASP A 92 16.36 2.29 1.80
C ASP A 92 15.55 3.16 2.80
N VAL A 93 15.02 4.31 2.35
CA VAL A 93 14.27 5.20 3.23
C VAL A 93 12.78 4.93 3.11
N HIS A 94 12.22 4.11 4.01
CA HIS A 94 10.80 3.77 4.03
C HIS A 94 9.86 4.99 3.95
N ALA A 95 10.21 6.10 4.62
CA ALA A 95 9.42 7.33 4.59
C ALA A 95 9.30 7.93 3.18
N ARG A 96 10.33 7.78 2.35
CA ARG A 96 10.37 8.26 0.96
C ARG A 96 9.73 7.28 -0.02
N MET A 97 9.77 5.98 0.29
CA MET A 97 9.12 4.94 -0.50
C MET A 97 7.58 4.97 -0.36
N LYS A 98 7.07 5.23 0.84
CA LYS A 98 5.63 5.09 1.13
C LYS A 98 4.77 6.26 0.65
N THR A 99 5.36 7.44 0.42
CA THR A 99 4.62 8.63 0.00
C THR A 99 5.54 9.69 -0.62
N PRO A 100 5.11 10.38 -1.70
CA PRO A 100 5.80 11.56 -2.22
C PRO A 100 5.55 12.82 -1.37
N SER A 101 4.56 12.80 -0.47
CA SER A 101 4.24 13.94 0.39
C SER A 101 5.35 14.18 1.41
N HIS A 102 5.89 15.41 1.43
CA HIS A 102 6.82 15.82 2.48
C HIS A 102 6.09 15.89 3.82
N LYS A 103 6.70 15.34 4.88
CA LYS A 103 6.39 15.79 6.24
C LYS A 103 7.05 17.16 6.39
N LYS A 104 6.25 18.21 6.60
CA LYS A 104 6.79 19.46 7.12
C LYS A 104 7.34 19.23 8.52
#